data_AF-A0A0L0F1T6-F1
#
_entry.id   AF-A0A0L0F1T6-F1
#
_cell.length_a   1.000
_cell.length_b   1.000
_cell.length_c   1.000
_cell.angle_alpha   90.00
_cell.angle_beta   90.00
_cell.angle_gamma   90.00
#
_symmetry.space_group_name_H-M   'P 1'
#
loop_
_entity.id
_entity.type
_entity.pdbx_description
1 polymer ?
#
loop_
_entity_poly.entity_id
_entity_poly.type
_entity_poly.pdbx_seq_one_letter_code
_entity_poly.pdbx_strand_id
1 'polypeptide(L)' 'CVVDVTENARIFRELLRAVQYLHSLDTIHRDLKPGNIFLDGEARTVKVGDLGLVTKCVDAESQRKF' A
#
# COMPACT_ATOMS: atom_id res chain seq x y z
N CYS A 1 -0.31 -23.86 -11.71
CA CYS A 1 -0.10 -22.57 -12.41
C CYS A 1 1.38 -22.24 -12.28
N VAL A 2 2.05 -21.90 -13.39
CA VAL A 2 3.43 -21.38 -13.30
C VAL A 2 3.32 -19.94 -12.84
N VAL A 3 3.97 -19.61 -11.74
CA VAL A 3 4.03 -18.25 -11.21
C VAL A 3 5.29 -17.59 -11.77
N ASP A 4 5.13 -16.47 -12.48
CA ASP A 4 6.26 -15.73 -13.03
C ASP A 4 6.89 -14.85 -11.94
N VAL A 5 8.09 -15.23 -11.50
CA VAL A 5 8.87 -14.51 -10.47
C VAL A 5 9.19 -13.08 -10.91
N THR A 6 9.42 -12.86 -12.21
CA THR A 6 9.77 -11.54 -12.76
C THR A 6 8.58 -10.59 -12.66
N GLU A 7 7.39 -11.08 -13.05
CA GLU A 7 6.17 -10.28 -12.97
C GLU A 7 5.77 -10.03 -11.50
N ASN A 8 5.94 -11.01 -10.62
CA ASN A 8 5.72 -10.82 -9.18
C ASN A 8 6.66 -9.77 -8.58
N ALA A 9 7.94 -9.79 -8.93
CA ALA A 9 8.90 -8.79 -8.46
C ALA A 9 8.54 -7.38 -8.95
N ARG A 10 8.02 -7.27 -10.18
CA ARG A 10 7.51 -6.01 -10.74
C ARG A 10 6.31 -5.48 -9.96
N ILE A 11 5.31 -6.33 -9.73
CA ILE A 11 4.11 -5.99 -8.95
C ILE A 11 4.48 -5.58 -7.53
N PHE A 12 5.37 -6.35 -6.88
CA PHE A 12 5.80 -6.08 -5.52
C PHE A 12 6.54 -4.74 -5.41
N ARG A 13 7.39 -4.41 -6.37
CA ARG A 13 8.07 -3.10 -6.43
C ARG A 13 7.09 -1.93 -6.55
N GLU A 14 6.07 -2.07 -7.38
CA GLU A 14 5.03 -1.03 -7.54
C GLU A 14 4.19 -0.89 -6.27
N LEU A 15 3.82 -2.01 -5.64
CA LEU A 15 3.15 -2.02 -4.34
C LEU A 15 3.97 -1.27 -3.28
N LEU A 16 5.28 -1.53 -3.19
CA LEU A 16 6.16 -0.84 -2.25
C LEU A 16 6.23 0.66 -2.48
N ARG A 17 6.19 1.12 -3.75
CA ARG A 17 6.13 2.55 -4.07
C ARG A 17 4.83 3.18 -3.57
N ALA A 18 3.69 2.50 -3.77
CA ALA A 18 2.41 2.97 -3.26
C ALA A 18 2.37 3.04 -1.73
N VAL A 19 2.92 2.02 -1.05
CA VAL A 19 3.03 1.99 0.42
C VAL A 19 3.98 3.09 0.93
N GLN A 20 5.13 3.27 0.29
CA GLN A 20 6.05 4.36 0.60
C GLN A 20 5.37 5.73 0.49
N TYR A 21 4.57 5.93 -0.55
CA TYR A 21 3.78 7.15 -0.70
C TYR A 21 2.77 7.34 0.44
N LEU A 22 2.01 6.30 0.81
CA LEU A 22 1.10 6.37 1.96
C LEU A 22 1.85 6.74 3.25
N HIS A 23 3.00 6.11 3.50
CA HIS A 23 3.81 6.41 4.67
C HIS A 23 4.39 7.83 4.66
N SER A 24 4.72 8.39 3.49
CA SER A 24 5.14 9.80 3.36
C SER A 24 4.04 10.81 3.73
N LEU A 25 2.79 10.35 3.77
CA LEU A 25 1.63 11.12 4.22
C LEU A 25 1.27 10.79 5.68
N ASP A 26 2.18 10.19 6.46
CA ASP A 26 1.94 9.72 7.82
C ASP A 26 0.69 8.85 7.91
N THR A 27 0.51 7.95 6.94
CA THR A 27 -0.73 7.19 6.79
C THR A 27 -0.42 5.70 6.66
N ILE A 28 -1.08 4.88 7.47
CA ILE A 28 -0.93 3.42 7.47
C ILE A 28 -2.20 2.79 6.88
N HIS A 29 -2.04 1.87 5.92
CA HIS A 29 -3.16 1.17 5.29
C HIS A 29 -3.84 0.13 6.20
N ARG A 30 -3.06 -0.64 6.94
CA ARG A 30 -3.48 -1.71 7.89
C ARG A 30 -4.23 -2.92 7.31
N ASP A 31 -4.48 -2.98 5.99
CA ASP A 31 -5.18 -4.12 5.35
C ASP A 31 -4.61 -4.44 3.97
N LEU A 32 -3.28 -4.53 3.89
CA LEU A 32 -2.58 -4.94 2.67
C LEU A 32 -2.73 -6.44 2.48
N LYS A 33 -3.53 -6.82 1.48
CA LYS A 33 -3.76 -8.21 1.05
C LYS A 33 -3.99 -8.24 -0.46
N PRO A 34 -3.80 -9.38 -1.15
CA PRO A 34 -4.02 -9.47 -2.60
C PRO A 34 -5.39 -8.98 -3.06
N GLY A 35 -6.46 -9.17 -2.27
CA GLY A 35 -7.80 -8.67 -2.59
C GLY A 35 -7.94 -7.14 -2.64
N ASN A 36 -6.96 -6.40 -2.08
CA ASN A 36 -6.91 -4.94 -2.05
C ASN A 36 -5.82 -4.38 -2.99
N ILE A 37 -5.21 -5.24 -3.82
CA ILE A 37 -4.17 -4.88 -4.78
C ILE A 37 -4.74 -5.04 -6.19
N PHE A 38 -5.00 -3.92 -6.86
CA PHE A 38 -5.59 -3.90 -8.19
C PHE A 38 -4.48 -3.80 -9.24
N LEU A 39 -4.54 -4.67 -10.24
CA LEU A 39 -3.61 -4.70 -11.36
C LEU A 39 -4.31 -4.17 -12.60
N ASP A 40 -3.75 -3.12 -13.19
CA ASP A 40 -4.18 -2.64 -14.51
C ASP A 40 -3.38 -3.39 -15.58
N GLY A 41 -4.04 -4.29 -16.30
CA GLY A 41 -3.39 -5.14 -17.31
C GLY A 41 -2.90 -4.37 -18.54
N GLU A 42 -3.53 -3.24 -18.86
CA GLU A 42 -3.20 -2.43 -20.03
C GLU A 42 -2.08 -1.44 -19.70
N ALA A 43 -2.21 -0.71 -18.58
CA ALA A 43 -1.19 0.22 -18.13
C ALA A 43 0.00 -0.46 -17.41
N ARG A 44 -0.11 -1.76 -17.10
CA ARG A 44 0.81 -2.52 -16.24
C ARG A 44 1.08 -1.79 -14.93
N THR A 45 0.06 -1.22 -14.28
CA THR A 45 0.23 -0.50 -13.00
C THR A 45 -0.38 -1.26 -11.83
N VAL A 46 0.12 -0.98 -10.62
CA VAL A 46 -0.46 -1.47 -9.36
C VAL A 46 -1.12 -0.33 -8.61
N LYS A 47 -2.36 -0.55 -8.16
CA LYS A 47 -3.11 0.38 -7.30
C LYS A 47 -3.48 -0.30 -6.00
N VAL A 48 -3.29 0.42 -4.90
CA VAL A 48 -3.71 -0.04 -3.57
C VAL A 48 -5.08 0.55 -3.28
N GLY A 49 -6.06 -0.30 -2.95
CA GLY A 49 -7.42 0.13 -2.64
C GLY A 49 -7.91 -0.41 -1.29
N ASP A 50 -9.18 -0.16 -0.97
CA ASP A 50 -9.79 -0.44 0.34
C ASP A 50 -9.15 0.34 1.50
N LEU A 51 -9.55 1.60 1.62
CA LEU A 51 -9.04 2.52 2.63
C LEU A 51 -9.86 2.48 3.95
N GLY A 52 -10.71 1.47 4.15
CA GLY A 52 -11.63 1.40 5.31
C GLY A 52 -10.93 1.34 6.66
N LEU A 53 -9.70 0.83 6.70
CA LEU A 53 -8.85 0.77 7.89
C LEU A 53 -7.70 1.77 7.86
N VAL A 54 -7.64 2.67 6.88
CA VAL A 54 -6.56 3.66 6.80
C VAL A 54 -6.61 4.60 8.01
N THR A 55 -5.44 4.87 8.59
CA THR A 55 -5.34 5.79 9.73
C THR A 55 -4.06 6.61 9.66
N LYS A 56 -4.08 7.79 10.29
CA LYS A 56 -2.87 8.59 10.46
C LYS A 56 -1.97 7.96 11.52
N CYS A 57 -0.67 8.01 11.31
CA CYS A 57 0.32 7.82 12.35
C CYS A 57 0.13 8.97 13.35
N VAL A 58 -0.66 8.74 14.40
CA VAL A 58 -0.66 9.64 15.55
C VAL A 58 0.60 9.35 16.35
N ASP A 59 1.56 10.26 16.28
CA ASP A 59 2.67 10.23 17.23
C ASP A 59 2.08 10.32 18.63
N ALA A 60 2.43 9.34 19.47
CA ALA A 60 2.04 9.29 20.88
C ALA A 60 2.45 10.56 21.66
N GLU A 61 3.33 11.40 21.08
CA GLU A 61 3.77 12.68 21.64
C GLU A 61 2.80 13.84 21.38
N SER A 62 2.00 13.81 20.32
CA SER A 62 1.10 14.93 19.96
C SER A 62 -0.21 14.97 20.76
N GLN A 63 -0.55 13.89 21.47
CA GLN A 63 -1.73 13.83 22.35
C GLN A 63 -1.45 14.25 23.81
N ARG A 64 -0.22 14.70 24.11
CA ARG A 64 0.21 15.09 25.47
C ARG A 64 0.26 16.59 25.69
N LYS A 65 -0.50 17.37 24.93
CA LYS A 65 -0.73 18.79 25.21
C LYS A 65 -2.14 18.95 25.78
N PHE A 66 -2.17 19.05 27.11
CA PHE A 66 -3.28 19.63 27.87
C PHE A 66 -3.41 21.12 27.57
#